data_AF-A0A970FV23-F1
#
_entry.id   AF-A0A970FV23-F1
#
_cell.length_a   1.000
_cell.length_b   1.000
_cell.length_c   1.000
_cell.angle_alpha   90.00
_cell.angle_beta   90.00
_cell.angle_gamma   90.00
#
_symmetry.space_group_name_H-M   'P 1'
#
loop_
_entity.id
_entity.type
_entity.pdbx_description
1 polymer ?
#
loop_
_entity_poly.entity_id
_entity_poly.type
_entity_poly.pdbx_seq_one_letter_code
_entity_poly.pdbx_strand_id
1 'polypeptide(L)'
;LLLRSNDVETKQKKALRRVLLFFYEVELLNPKKIQWSNIKYHRNNATYRMLIEICKMVQESLLPTVQEGTRRLKQFEEECMPRLFEKFVLEYYRKHYPNVDASSAWIKWSIDDGDDKYFPTMKTDITLEYNGKTLIIDTKYYSNILRDNSLYDKRTIHTGNMYQIFSYVKNKAAQSINEVSGLLLYAKTDEETFPDSSNKIIGNRISVKTLDLNQDFPSIQEQLNNIMTDWDPSLESVPG
;
A
#
# COMPACT_ATOMS: atom_id res chain seq x y z
N LEU A 1 -15.07 11.99 20.17
CA LEU A 1 -13.64 11.59 20.29
C LEU A 1 -12.72 12.72 19.85
N LEU A 2 -12.74 13.14 18.58
CA LEU A 2 -11.86 14.19 18.04
C LEU A 2 -11.88 15.53 18.80
N LEU A 3 -13.04 15.99 19.26
CA LEU A 3 -13.13 17.22 20.07
C LEU A 3 -12.34 17.18 21.39
N ARG A 4 -12.07 15.98 21.91
CA ARG A 4 -11.31 15.75 23.15
C ARG A 4 -9.83 15.42 22.89
N SER A 5 -9.43 15.24 21.63
CA SER A 5 -8.02 14.97 21.28
C SER A 5 -7.21 16.25 21.32
N ASN A 6 -5.98 16.18 21.85
CA ASN A 6 -5.06 17.31 21.88
C ASN A 6 -4.41 17.56 20.50
N ASP A 7 -4.34 16.53 19.65
CA ASP A 7 -3.70 16.57 18.33
C ASP A 7 -4.54 17.28 17.26
N VAL A 8 -5.82 17.54 17.56
CA VAL A 8 -6.72 18.23 16.63
C VAL A 8 -6.66 19.73 16.84
N GLU A 9 -6.27 20.44 15.79
CA GLU A 9 -6.23 21.90 15.71
C GLU A 9 -7.56 22.57 16.12
N THR A 10 -7.46 23.77 16.69
CA THR A 10 -8.61 24.51 17.23
C THR A 10 -9.61 24.92 16.14
N LYS A 11 -9.15 25.20 14.92
CA LYS A 11 -10.00 25.55 13.76
C LYS A 11 -10.93 24.38 13.38
N GLN A 12 -10.41 23.17 13.36
CA GLN A 12 -11.11 21.92 13.03
C GLN A 12 -12.08 21.56 14.16
N LYS A 13 -11.69 21.74 15.43
CA LYS A 13 -12.60 21.61 16.58
C LYS A 13 -13.80 22.56 16.48
N LYS A 14 -13.59 23.81 16.06
CA LYS A 14 -14.68 24.77 15.85
C LYS A 14 -15.61 24.32 14.70
N ALA A 15 -15.05 23.86 13.59
CA ALA A 15 -15.84 23.33 12.47
C ALA A 15 -16.69 22.11 12.89
N LEU A 16 -16.10 21.15 13.60
CA LEU A 16 -16.80 19.97 14.13
C LEU A 16 -17.95 20.35 15.07
N ARG A 17 -17.76 21.35 15.95
CA ARG A 17 -18.84 21.83 16.84
C ARG A 17 -20.03 22.41 16.07
N ARG A 18 -19.78 23.11 14.96
CA ARG A 18 -20.87 23.63 14.10
C ARG A 18 -21.65 22.50 13.46
N VAL A 19 -20.96 21.48 12.95
CA VAL A 19 -21.59 20.31 12.33
C VAL A 19 -22.42 19.51 13.34
N LEU A 20 -21.95 19.37 14.58
CA LEU A 20 -22.69 18.65 15.63
C LEU A 20 -24.06 19.26 15.96
N LEU A 21 -24.27 20.56 15.72
CA LEU A 21 -25.57 21.20 15.92
C LEU A 21 -26.64 20.61 14.99
N PHE A 22 -26.26 20.13 13.80
CA PHE A 22 -27.19 19.49 12.86
C PHE A 22 -27.57 18.06 13.28
N PHE A 23 -26.89 17.49 14.29
CA PHE A 23 -27.11 16.14 14.78
C PHE A 23 -27.76 16.13 16.18
N TYR A 24 -28.48 17.19 16.56
CA TYR A 24 -29.05 17.34 17.91
C TYR A 24 -30.07 16.25 18.27
N GLU A 25 -30.75 15.66 17.29
CA GLU A 25 -31.70 14.54 17.47
C GLU A 25 -31.03 13.17 17.39
N VAL A 26 -29.73 13.10 17.12
CA VAL A 26 -29.00 11.83 16.96
C VAL A 26 -28.41 11.42 18.31
N GLU A 27 -28.79 10.23 18.76
CA GLU A 27 -28.28 9.67 20.02
C GLU A 27 -26.78 9.37 19.94
N LEU A 28 -26.06 9.69 21.02
CA LEU A 28 -24.63 9.40 21.15
C LEU A 28 -24.41 7.92 21.51
N LEU A 29 -23.77 7.19 20.61
CA LEU A 29 -23.36 5.81 20.87
C LEU A 29 -22.03 5.75 21.62
N ASN A 30 -21.85 4.68 22.42
CA ASN A 30 -20.55 4.36 23.01
C ASN A 30 -19.62 3.80 21.91
N PRO A 31 -18.49 4.46 21.59
CA PRO A 31 -17.58 4.03 20.54
C PRO A 31 -17.09 2.57 20.68
N LYS A 32 -16.87 2.09 21.91
CA LYS A 32 -16.37 0.71 22.14
C LYS A 32 -17.41 -0.38 21.84
N LYS A 33 -18.69 -0.02 21.70
CA LYS A 33 -19.80 -0.97 21.50
C LYS A 33 -20.32 -0.98 20.06
N ILE A 34 -19.72 -0.21 19.16
CA ILE A 34 -20.16 -0.13 17.76
C ILE A 34 -19.85 -1.47 17.06
N GLN A 35 -20.89 -2.15 16.58
CA GLN A 35 -20.75 -3.36 15.79
C GLN A 35 -20.66 -3.00 14.30
N TRP A 36 -19.46 -2.59 13.87
CA TRP A 36 -19.19 -2.16 12.49
C TRP A 36 -19.59 -3.20 11.43
N SER A 37 -19.47 -4.50 11.76
CA SER A 37 -19.86 -5.62 10.89
C SER A 37 -21.36 -5.65 10.53
N ASN A 38 -22.21 -5.02 11.32
CA ASN A 38 -23.66 -5.04 11.10
C ASN A 38 -24.14 -3.92 10.18
N ILE A 39 -23.25 -2.98 9.81
CA ILE A 39 -23.59 -1.88 8.92
C ILE A 39 -23.65 -2.43 7.49
N LYS A 40 -24.87 -2.52 6.95
CA LYS A 40 -25.11 -2.97 5.57
C LYS A 40 -25.25 -1.77 4.63
N TYR A 41 -24.38 -1.76 3.62
CA TYR A 41 -24.44 -0.77 2.55
C TYR A 41 -25.34 -1.24 1.42
N HIS A 42 -26.23 -0.37 0.98
CA HIS A 42 -27.15 -0.53 -0.14
C HIS A 42 -27.14 0.76 -0.98
N ARG A 43 -27.80 0.74 -2.15
CA ARG A 43 -27.71 1.83 -3.14
C ARG A 43 -27.98 3.23 -2.54
N ASN A 44 -28.89 3.34 -1.58
CA ASN A 44 -29.29 4.62 -0.99
C ASN A 44 -28.32 5.15 0.08
N ASN A 45 -27.43 4.32 0.62
CA ASN A 45 -26.46 4.73 1.65
C ASN A 45 -25.00 4.44 1.26
N ALA A 46 -24.75 4.05 0.01
CA ALA A 46 -23.42 3.72 -0.50
C ALA A 46 -22.43 4.88 -0.34
N THR A 47 -22.89 6.13 -0.49
CA THR A 47 -22.07 7.34 -0.31
C THR A 47 -21.56 7.49 1.12
N TYR A 48 -22.29 6.98 2.12
CA TYR A 48 -21.85 7.03 3.52
C TYR A 48 -20.75 6.02 3.81
N ARG A 49 -20.52 5.01 2.96
CA ARG A 49 -19.50 3.99 3.20
C ARG A 49 -18.14 4.60 3.49
N MET A 50 -17.68 5.51 2.65
CA MET A 50 -16.39 6.18 2.86
C MET A 50 -16.34 6.93 4.19
N LEU A 51 -17.38 7.69 4.53
CA LEU A 51 -17.44 8.46 5.78
C LEU A 51 -17.47 7.56 7.01
N ILE A 52 -18.24 6.47 6.97
CA ILE A 52 -18.35 5.50 8.05
C ILE A 52 -17.04 4.73 8.24
N GLU A 53 -16.35 4.35 7.16
CA GLU A 53 -15.01 3.74 7.25
C GLU A 53 -13.99 4.72 7.87
N ILE A 54 -14.02 6.00 7.50
CA ILE A 54 -13.16 7.03 8.14
C ILE A 54 -13.48 7.13 9.64
N CYS A 55 -14.77 7.17 10.01
CA CYS A 55 -15.18 7.18 11.42
C CYS A 55 -14.70 5.93 12.17
N LYS A 56 -14.76 4.76 11.54
CA LYS A 56 -14.26 3.50 12.08
C LYS A 56 -12.75 3.57 12.32
N MET A 57 -11.98 4.00 11.33
CA MET A 57 -10.52 4.15 11.44
C MET A 57 -10.13 5.14 12.55
N VAL A 58 -10.79 6.30 12.61
CA VAL A 58 -10.59 7.30 13.68
C VAL A 58 -10.94 6.73 15.05
N GLN A 59 -11.98 5.90 15.14
CA GLN A 59 -12.39 5.29 16.39
C GLN A 59 -11.40 4.22 16.86
N GLU A 60 -11.00 3.31 15.97
CA GLU A 60 -10.04 2.23 16.25
C GLU A 60 -8.66 2.80 16.63
N SER A 61 -8.18 3.83 15.92
CA SER A 61 -6.91 4.51 16.23
C SER A 61 -6.95 5.32 17.53
N LEU A 62 -8.08 5.91 17.92
CA LEU A 62 -8.15 6.74 19.13
C LEU A 62 -8.51 5.96 20.40
N LEU A 63 -8.79 4.65 20.34
CA LEU A 63 -9.08 3.85 21.52
C LEU A 63 -7.79 3.46 22.27
N PRO A 64 -7.77 3.49 23.62
CA PRO A 64 -6.64 2.97 24.39
C PRO A 64 -6.51 1.46 24.21
N THR A 65 -5.32 1.01 23.83
CA THR A 65 -4.85 -0.34 24.15
C THR A 65 -4.44 -0.39 25.62
N VAL A 66 -4.46 -1.59 26.22
CA VAL A 66 -4.41 -1.84 27.68
C VAL A 66 -3.02 -1.57 28.30
N GLN A 67 -2.08 -0.98 27.56
CA GLN A 67 -0.76 -0.62 28.09
C GLN A 67 -0.74 0.86 28.45
N GLU A 68 -0.52 1.16 29.72
CA GLU A 68 -0.30 2.53 30.20
C GLU A 68 0.92 3.13 29.51
N GLY A 69 0.66 4.18 28.73
CA GLY A 69 1.66 4.92 27.97
C GLY A 69 1.01 5.62 26.80
N THR A 70 1.43 6.85 26.52
CA THR A 70 1.00 7.67 25.37
C THR A 70 1.40 7.02 24.05
N ARG A 71 0.66 6.02 23.57
CA ARG A 71 0.83 5.44 22.23
C ARG A 71 -0.51 5.02 21.66
N ARG A 72 -1.22 5.93 20.98
CA ARG A 72 -2.47 5.61 20.27
C ARG A 72 -2.38 5.68 18.75
N LEU A 73 -1.36 6.30 18.16
CA LEU A 73 -1.21 6.34 16.68
C LEU A 73 -0.20 5.31 16.13
N LYS A 74 0.78 4.88 16.92
CA LYS A 74 1.85 3.97 16.47
C LYS A 74 1.40 2.60 15.96
N GLN A 75 0.36 2.01 16.56
CA GLN A 75 -0.11 0.68 16.14
C GLN A 75 -0.83 0.73 14.77
N PHE A 76 -1.43 1.89 14.43
CA PHE A 76 -2.01 2.12 13.11
C PHE A 76 -0.90 2.25 12.04
N GLU A 77 0.24 2.84 12.41
CA GLU A 77 1.38 3.05 11.51
C GLU A 77 2.13 1.77 11.16
N GLU A 78 2.43 0.90 12.12
CA GLU A 78 3.35 -0.24 11.87
C GLU A 78 2.69 -1.44 11.16
N GLU A 79 1.43 -1.76 11.46
CA GLU A 79 0.75 -2.95 10.90
C GLU A 79 -0.28 -2.62 9.81
N CYS A 80 -0.91 -1.45 9.86
CA CYS A 80 -1.98 -1.11 8.91
C CYS A 80 -1.48 -0.35 7.69
N MET A 81 -0.48 0.54 7.83
CA MET A 81 0.01 1.34 6.71
C MET A 81 0.65 0.51 5.58
N PRO A 82 1.45 -0.53 5.84
CA PRO A 82 1.95 -1.40 4.76
C PRO A 82 0.81 -2.00 3.94
N ARG A 83 -0.22 -2.54 4.60
CA ARG A 83 -1.40 -3.13 3.93
C ARG A 83 -2.25 -2.08 3.21
N LEU A 84 -2.36 -0.88 3.77
CA LEU A 84 -3.07 0.24 3.15
C LEU A 84 -2.34 0.68 1.88
N PHE A 85 -1.01 0.77 1.93
CA PHE A 85 -0.17 1.13 0.80
C PHE A 85 -0.22 0.08 -0.32
N GLU A 86 -0.05 -1.20 0.02
CA GLU A 86 -0.24 -2.34 -0.89
C GLU A 86 -1.59 -2.22 -1.62
N LYS A 87 -2.67 -2.08 -0.85
CA LYS A 87 -4.02 -2.02 -1.39
C LYS A 87 -4.26 -0.75 -2.20
N PHE A 88 -3.70 0.38 -1.79
CA PHE A 88 -3.79 1.63 -2.53
C PHE A 88 -3.20 1.47 -3.94
N VAL A 89 -1.97 0.94 -4.05
CA VAL A 89 -1.30 0.70 -5.34
C VAL A 89 -2.09 -0.29 -6.20
N LEU A 90 -2.57 -1.39 -5.59
CA LEU A 90 -3.38 -2.38 -6.31
C LEU A 90 -4.68 -1.79 -6.87
N GLU A 91 -5.45 -1.10 -6.03
CA GLU A 91 -6.74 -0.52 -6.43
C GLU A 91 -6.57 0.66 -7.39
N TYR A 92 -5.44 1.39 -7.29
CA TYR A 92 -5.09 2.41 -8.26
C TYR A 92 -4.99 1.82 -9.67
N TYR A 93 -4.18 0.77 -9.84
CA TYR A 93 -4.02 0.15 -11.17
C TYR A 93 -5.30 -0.53 -11.66
N ARG A 94 -6.09 -1.16 -10.78
CA ARG A 94 -7.41 -1.70 -11.15
C ARG A 94 -8.37 -0.63 -11.69
N LYS A 95 -8.37 0.55 -11.07
CA LYS A 95 -9.28 1.62 -11.43
C LYS A 95 -8.84 2.37 -12.68
N HIS A 96 -7.55 2.69 -12.78
CA HIS A 96 -7.02 3.57 -13.82
C HIS A 96 -6.59 2.79 -15.08
N TYR A 97 -6.20 1.53 -14.96
CA TYR A 97 -5.74 0.70 -16.08
C TYR A 97 -6.62 -0.55 -16.27
N PRO A 98 -7.90 -0.40 -16.68
CA PRO A 98 -8.84 -1.53 -16.76
C PRO A 98 -8.47 -2.59 -17.82
N ASN A 99 -7.59 -2.24 -18.77
CA ASN A 99 -7.07 -3.17 -19.78
C ASN A 99 -5.88 -4.01 -19.29
N VAL A 100 -5.36 -3.70 -18.09
CA VAL A 100 -4.29 -4.44 -17.43
C VAL A 100 -4.91 -5.30 -16.35
N ASP A 101 -4.58 -6.59 -16.32
CA ASP A 101 -5.04 -7.45 -15.22
C ASP A 101 -4.21 -7.19 -13.97
N ALA A 102 -4.77 -6.40 -13.05
CA ALA A 102 -4.16 -6.04 -11.77
C ALA A 102 -4.74 -6.89 -10.63
N SER A 103 -3.93 -7.78 -10.07
CA SER A 103 -4.34 -8.70 -8.99
C SER A 103 -3.23 -8.95 -7.97
N SER A 104 -3.57 -9.56 -6.83
CA SER A 104 -2.57 -10.27 -6.01
C SER A 104 -2.59 -11.74 -6.41
N ALA A 105 -1.42 -12.32 -6.64
CA ALA A 105 -1.29 -13.65 -7.22
C ALA A 105 -0.46 -14.57 -6.31
N TRP A 106 -0.86 -15.84 -6.25
CA TRP A 106 -0.04 -16.89 -5.66
C TRP A 106 0.93 -17.39 -6.73
N ILE A 107 2.22 -17.44 -6.39
CA ILE A 107 3.25 -18.02 -7.25
C ILE A 107 3.63 -19.37 -6.65
N LYS A 108 3.57 -20.43 -7.45
CA LYS A 108 4.04 -21.75 -7.02
C LYS A 108 5.55 -21.80 -7.06
N TRP A 109 6.17 -22.59 -6.20
CA TRP A 109 7.59 -22.88 -6.35
C TRP A 109 7.82 -23.69 -7.62
N SER A 110 8.80 -23.28 -8.41
CA SER A 110 9.29 -24.05 -9.54
C SER A 110 10.31 -25.05 -8.99
N ILE A 111 9.87 -26.29 -8.77
CA ILE A 111 10.68 -27.36 -8.20
C ILE A 111 10.83 -28.45 -9.26
N ASP A 112 12.06 -28.94 -9.45
CA ASP A 112 12.35 -30.00 -10.41
C ASP A 112 11.97 -31.39 -9.85
N ASP A 113 12.19 -31.62 -8.54
CA ASP A 113 11.87 -32.87 -7.83
C ASP A 113 11.39 -32.61 -6.38
N GLY A 114 10.32 -33.29 -5.94
CA GLY A 114 9.80 -33.24 -4.56
C GLY A 114 8.49 -32.46 -4.39
N ASP A 115 8.17 -32.07 -3.14
CA ASP A 115 7.01 -31.23 -2.81
C ASP A 115 7.43 -29.91 -2.14
N ASP A 116 6.59 -28.88 -2.25
CA ASP A 116 6.78 -27.55 -1.65
C ASP A 116 6.03 -27.40 -0.31
N LYS A 117 5.63 -28.51 0.33
CA LYS A 117 4.68 -28.51 1.46
C LYS A 117 5.15 -27.68 2.66
N TYR A 118 6.46 -27.63 2.89
CA TYR A 118 7.08 -26.89 3.99
C TYR A 118 7.69 -25.56 3.54
N PHE A 119 7.54 -25.20 2.28
CA PHE A 119 8.14 -23.98 1.75
C PHE A 119 7.25 -22.78 2.09
N PRO A 120 7.84 -21.58 2.25
CA PRO A 120 7.07 -20.37 2.45
C PRO A 120 6.11 -20.13 1.28
N THR A 121 4.89 -19.72 1.57
CA THR A 121 3.95 -19.36 0.50
C THR A 121 4.40 -18.07 -0.19
N MET A 122 4.47 -18.08 -1.52
CA MET A 122 4.75 -16.87 -2.30
C MET A 122 3.45 -16.23 -2.76
N LYS A 123 3.10 -15.10 -2.13
CA LYS A 123 1.99 -14.26 -2.54
C LYS A 123 2.52 -12.87 -2.89
N THR A 124 2.20 -12.40 -4.09
CA THR A 124 2.55 -11.06 -4.53
C THR A 124 1.58 -10.03 -3.96
N ASP A 125 2.11 -8.84 -3.68
CA ASP A 125 1.33 -7.66 -3.33
C ASP A 125 0.49 -7.24 -4.55
N ILE A 126 1.16 -6.97 -5.68
CA ILE A 126 0.53 -6.65 -6.96
C ILE A 126 1.21 -7.43 -8.08
N THR A 127 0.41 -7.92 -9.01
CA THR A 127 0.82 -8.52 -10.27
C THR A 127 -0.01 -7.89 -11.37
N LEU A 128 0.68 -7.31 -12.34
CA LEU A 128 0.11 -6.70 -13.52
C LEU A 128 0.42 -7.60 -14.72
N GLU A 129 -0.60 -8.02 -15.44
CA GLU A 129 -0.45 -8.79 -16.67
C GLU A 129 -1.06 -8.02 -17.85
N TYR A 130 -0.26 -7.82 -18.90
CA TYR A 130 -0.66 -7.10 -20.11
C TYR A 130 0.19 -7.53 -21.30
N ASN A 131 -0.44 -7.84 -22.44
CA ASN A 131 0.23 -8.18 -23.70
C ASN A 131 1.39 -9.20 -23.60
N GLY A 132 1.21 -10.26 -22.83
CA GLY A 132 2.25 -11.28 -22.66
C GLY A 132 3.47 -10.79 -21.86
N LYS A 133 3.30 -9.74 -21.05
CA LYS A 133 4.25 -9.26 -20.05
C LYS A 133 3.63 -9.37 -18.66
N THR A 134 4.47 -9.63 -17.67
CA THR A 134 4.09 -9.66 -16.26
C THR A 134 5.01 -8.73 -15.47
N LEU A 135 4.44 -7.79 -14.73
CA LEU A 135 5.14 -7.01 -13.72
C LEU A 135 4.67 -7.43 -12.33
N ILE A 136 5.61 -7.92 -11.52
CA ILE A 136 5.38 -8.18 -10.11
C ILE A 136 5.85 -6.96 -9.33
N ILE A 137 4.96 -6.34 -8.55
CA ILE A 137 5.30 -5.21 -7.68
C ILE A 137 5.19 -5.69 -6.23
N ASP A 138 6.27 -5.50 -5.49
CA ASP A 138 6.34 -5.76 -4.05
C ASP A 138 6.49 -4.40 -3.34
N THR A 139 5.50 -4.07 -2.51
CA THR A 139 5.37 -2.77 -1.88
C THR A 139 5.96 -2.80 -0.49
N LYS A 140 6.56 -1.68 -0.10
CA LYS A 140 7.22 -1.54 1.19
C LYS A 140 6.93 -0.18 1.80
N TYR A 141 6.40 -0.20 3.01
CA TYR A 141 6.13 0.99 3.81
C TYR A 141 7.04 0.95 5.04
N TYR A 142 8.10 1.75 5.02
CA TYR A 142 9.01 1.89 6.15
C TYR A 142 9.16 3.37 6.51
N SER A 143 9.32 3.64 7.80
CA SER A 143 9.81 4.94 8.27
C SER A 143 11.25 5.19 7.81
N ASN A 144 12.08 4.14 7.69
CA ASN A 144 13.46 4.21 7.18
C ASN A 144 13.63 3.25 5.99
N ILE A 145 13.86 3.80 4.79
CA ILE A 145 13.90 3.03 3.53
C ILE A 145 15.26 2.33 3.35
N LEU A 146 16.33 2.91 3.90
CA LEU A 146 17.70 2.45 3.72
C LEU A 146 18.28 1.94 5.05
N ARG A 147 19.09 0.87 4.98
CA ARG A 147 19.93 0.48 6.13
C ARG A 147 21.22 1.29 6.10
N ASP A 148 21.51 1.97 7.21
CA ASP A 148 22.87 2.41 7.50
C ASP A 148 23.75 1.20 7.75
N ASN A 149 24.78 1.05 6.94
CA ASN A 149 25.80 0.06 7.18
C ASN A 149 26.92 0.78 7.95
N SER A 150 26.99 0.63 9.27
CA SER A 150 27.96 1.36 10.10
C SER A 150 29.44 1.08 9.76
N LEU A 151 29.70 0.08 8.91
CA LEU A 151 31.03 -0.32 8.43
C LEU A 151 31.37 0.23 7.03
N TYR A 152 30.38 0.70 6.25
CA TYR A 152 30.56 1.22 4.90
C TYR A 152 29.61 2.38 4.66
N ASP A 153 30.12 3.53 4.21
CA ASP A 153 29.37 4.75 3.88
C ASP A 153 28.49 4.59 2.61
N LYS A 154 27.76 3.47 2.53
CA LYS A 154 26.91 3.06 1.43
C LYS A 154 25.58 2.59 1.98
N ARG A 155 24.56 3.41 1.77
CA ARG A 155 23.16 3.04 1.98
C ARG A 155 22.76 1.98 0.95
N THR A 156 22.16 0.88 1.41
CA THR A 156 21.78 -0.25 0.54
C THR A 156 20.30 -0.61 0.73
N ILE A 157 19.70 -1.14 -0.33
CA ILE A 157 18.33 -1.66 -0.32
C ILE A 157 18.24 -2.82 0.68
N HIS A 158 17.10 -2.93 1.37
CA HIS A 158 16.85 -4.02 2.32
C HIS A 158 16.97 -5.38 1.62
N THR A 159 17.97 -6.17 2.03
CA THR A 159 18.35 -7.41 1.34
C THR A 159 17.22 -8.43 1.29
N GLY A 160 16.41 -8.50 2.34
CA GLY A 160 15.24 -9.39 2.39
C GLY A 160 14.22 -9.09 1.28
N ASN A 161 14.01 -7.80 0.97
CA ASN A 161 13.03 -7.39 -0.04
C ASN A 161 13.57 -7.72 -1.43
N MET A 162 14.87 -7.49 -1.64
CA MET A 162 15.55 -7.84 -2.88
C MET A 162 15.47 -9.33 -3.18
N TYR A 163 15.72 -10.20 -2.19
CA TYR A 163 15.59 -11.64 -2.38
C TYR A 163 14.14 -12.10 -2.54
N GLN A 164 13.19 -11.43 -1.88
CA GLN A 164 11.77 -11.72 -2.04
C GLN A 164 11.30 -11.45 -3.47
N ILE A 165 11.50 -10.23 -3.99
CA ILE A 165 11.10 -9.91 -5.37
C ILE A 165 11.83 -10.78 -6.40
N PHE A 166 13.12 -11.06 -6.16
CA PHE A 166 13.90 -11.94 -7.03
C PHE A 166 13.29 -13.35 -7.07
N SER A 167 12.92 -13.91 -5.92
CA SER A 167 12.30 -15.22 -5.83
C SER A 167 10.96 -15.27 -6.56
N TYR A 168 10.14 -14.23 -6.41
CA TYR A 168 8.86 -14.12 -7.13
C TYR A 168 9.05 -14.08 -8.64
N VAL A 169 9.93 -13.20 -9.12
CA VAL A 169 10.23 -13.05 -10.55
C VAL A 169 10.75 -14.36 -11.14
N LYS A 170 11.67 -15.05 -10.45
CA LYS A 170 12.27 -16.28 -10.96
C LYS A 170 11.31 -17.46 -11.02
N ASN A 171 10.51 -17.67 -9.99
CA ASN A 171 9.53 -18.75 -9.99
C ASN A 171 8.42 -18.51 -11.02
N LYS A 172 7.96 -17.25 -11.18
CA LYS A 172 6.97 -16.91 -12.23
C LYS A 172 7.57 -17.03 -13.63
N ALA A 173 8.81 -16.60 -13.84
CA ALA A 173 9.50 -16.70 -15.13
C ALA A 173 9.77 -18.16 -15.55
N ALA A 174 10.07 -19.05 -14.60
CA ALA A 174 10.26 -20.47 -14.90
C ALA A 174 8.97 -21.16 -15.38
N GLN A 175 7.80 -20.60 -15.04
CA GLN A 175 6.47 -21.15 -15.36
C GLN A 175 5.81 -20.47 -16.57
N SER A 176 6.49 -19.52 -17.21
CA SER A 176 5.90 -18.67 -18.25
C SER A 176 6.86 -18.41 -19.39
N ILE A 177 6.33 -18.37 -20.61
CA ILE A 177 7.08 -17.89 -21.79
C ILE A 177 7.09 -16.36 -21.90
N ASN A 178 6.28 -15.70 -21.06
CA ASN A 178 6.10 -14.25 -21.06
C ASN A 178 7.30 -13.54 -20.41
N GLU A 179 7.52 -12.28 -20.78
CA GLU A 179 8.51 -11.45 -20.10
C GLU A 179 8.04 -11.16 -18.66
N VAL A 180 8.83 -11.59 -17.68
CA VAL A 180 8.57 -11.29 -16.26
C VAL A 180 9.58 -10.27 -15.76
N SER A 181 9.06 -9.18 -15.19
CA SER A 181 9.84 -8.14 -14.50
C SER A 181 9.36 -7.95 -13.07
N GLY A 182 10.25 -7.43 -12.22
CA GLY A 182 9.96 -7.09 -10.82
C GLY A 182 10.13 -5.61 -10.55
N LEU A 183 9.35 -5.08 -9.60
CA LEU A 183 9.48 -3.74 -9.06
C LEU A 183 9.39 -3.78 -7.53
N LEU A 184 10.39 -3.25 -6.86
CA LEU A 184 10.28 -2.85 -5.46
C LEU A 184 9.80 -1.40 -5.40
N LEU A 185 8.63 -1.18 -4.79
CA LEU A 185 8.04 0.14 -4.65
C LEU A 185 8.02 0.56 -3.18
N TYR A 186 8.81 1.58 -2.84
CA TYR A 186 8.91 2.10 -1.49
C TYR A 186 8.06 3.36 -1.31
N ALA A 187 7.21 3.41 -0.29
CA ALA A 187 6.53 4.65 0.11
C ALA A 187 7.54 5.59 0.79
N LYS A 188 7.68 6.82 0.27
CA LYS A 188 8.51 7.86 0.88
C LYS A 188 7.63 8.77 1.74
N THR A 189 8.00 8.91 3.01
CA THR A 189 7.31 9.76 4.00
C THR A 189 8.17 10.90 4.52
N ASP A 190 9.48 10.76 4.75
CA ASP A 190 10.31 11.86 5.33
C ASP A 190 11.80 11.87 4.94
N GLU A 191 12.38 10.77 4.41
CA GLU A 191 13.82 10.64 4.14
C GLU A 191 14.25 10.91 2.67
N GLU A 192 15.57 11.05 2.46
CA GLU A 192 16.21 11.19 1.15
C GLU A 192 15.78 10.08 0.16
N THR A 193 15.40 10.51 -1.04
CA THR A 193 15.12 9.63 -2.18
C THR A 193 16.36 8.81 -2.51
N PHE A 194 16.21 7.49 -2.62
CA PHE A 194 17.22 6.67 -3.29
C PHE A 194 17.05 6.83 -4.81
N PRO A 195 18.13 6.88 -5.59
CA PRO A 195 18.01 6.96 -7.04
C PRO A 195 17.25 5.74 -7.58
N ASP A 196 16.25 6.01 -8.42
CA ASP A 196 15.59 4.99 -9.23
C ASP A 196 16.65 4.11 -9.90
N SER A 197 16.51 2.80 -9.75
CA SER A 197 17.44 1.85 -10.35
C SER A 197 16.67 0.76 -11.07
N SER A 198 17.18 0.35 -12.24
CA SER A 198 16.57 -0.70 -13.05
C SER A 198 17.70 -1.52 -13.66
N ASN A 199 17.80 -2.77 -13.24
CA ASN A 199 18.88 -3.67 -13.65
C ASN A 199 18.31 -5.00 -14.14
N LYS A 200 18.99 -5.61 -15.12
CA LYS A 200 18.69 -7.00 -15.51
C LYS A 200 19.47 -7.95 -14.62
N ILE A 201 18.74 -8.83 -13.93
CA ILE A 201 19.30 -9.86 -13.05
C ILE A 201 18.91 -11.22 -13.62
N ILE A 202 19.91 -11.94 -14.15
CA ILE A 202 19.73 -13.25 -14.79
C ILE A 202 18.61 -13.17 -15.85
N GLY A 203 18.68 -12.16 -16.73
CA GLY A 203 17.72 -12.00 -17.83
C GLY A 203 16.40 -11.29 -17.51
N ASN A 204 15.97 -11.21 -16.24
CA ASN A 204 14.75 -10.49 -15.86
C ASN A 204 15.07 -9.08 -15.37
N ARG A 205 14.26 -8.08 -15.77
CA ARG A 205 14.40 -6.72 -15.25
C ARG A 205 13.83 -6.63 -13.84
N ILE A 206 14.64 -6.13 -12.89
CA ILE A 206 14.20 -5.77 -11.54
C ILE A 206 14.51 -4.30 -11.31
N SER A 207 13.47 -3.55 -10.98
CA SER A 207 13.53 -2.12 -10.72
C SER A 207 13.26 -1.82 -9.25
N VAL A 208 13.80 -0.70 -8.79
CA VAL A 208 13.54 -0.15 -7.45
C VAL A 208 13.20 1.31 -7.62
N LYS A 209 12.02 1.70 -7.16
CA LYS A 209 11.49 3.06 -7.24
C LYS A 209 10.91 3.50 -5.90
N THR A 210 10.86 4.80 -5.68
CA THR A 210 10.17 5.42 -4.54
C THR A 210 8.92 6.16 -5.01
N LEU A 211 7.81 5.98 -4.30
CA LEU A 211 6.60 6.79 -4.47
C LEU A 211 6.55 7.85 -3.36
N ASP A 212 6.65 9.12 -3.75
CA ASP A 212 6.61 10.25 -2.83
C ASP A 212 5.18 10.61 -2.44
N LEU A 213 4.77 10.19 -1.24
CA LEU A 213 3.41 10.39 -0.73
C LEU A 213 3.20 11.79 -0.11
N ASN A 214 4.25 12.62 -0.02
CA ASN A 214 4.15 13.98 0.52
C ASN A 214 3.70 15.01 -0.51
N GLN A 215 3.52 14.59 -1.76
CA GLN A 215 3.09 15.46 -2.85
C GLN A 215 1.57 15.51 -2.94
N ASP A 216 1.06 16.46 -3.72
CA ASP A 216 -0.36 16.46 -4.05
C ASP A 216 -0.72 15.23 -4.91
N PHE A 217 -2.00 14.83 -4.85
CA PHE A 217 -2.44 13.61 -5.49
C PHE A 217 -2.14 13.55 -7.00
N PRO A 218 -2.28 14.64 -7.79
CA PRO A 218 -1.89 14.63 -9.21
C PRO A 218 -0.44 14.21 -9.45
N SER A 219 0.50 14.68 -8.63
CA SER A 219 1.92 14.30 -8.75
C SER A 219 2.16 12.84 -8.33
N ILE A 220 1.41 12.33 -7.36
CA ILE A 220 1.42 10.89 -7.00
C ILE A 220 0.88 10.06 -8.17
N GLN A 221 -0.19 10.50 -8.82
CA GLN A 221 -0.75 9.83 -10.00
C GLN A 221 0.25 9.79 -11.14
N GLU A 222 0.94 10.91 -11.40
CA GLU A 222 1.99 10.96 -12.43
C GLU A 222 3.11 9.94 -12.15
N GLN A 223 3.59 9.86 -10.90
CA GLN A 223 4.59 8.86 -10.52
C GLN A 223 4.10 7.41 -10.75
N LEU A 224 2.85 7.11 -10.40
CA LEU A 224 2.26 5.77 -10.62
C LEU A 224 2.04 5.45 -12.10
N ASN A 225 1.66 6.45 -12.91
CA ASN A 225 1.51 6.33 -14.36
C ASN A 225 2.88 6.12 -15.03
N ASN A 226 3.92 6.81 -14.56
CA ASN A 226 5.28 6.66 -15.07
C ASN A 226 5.82 5.23 -14.88
N ILE A 227 5.41 4.53 -13.82
CA ILE A 227 5.74 3.11 -13.65
C ILE A 227 5.16 2.27 -14.80
N MET A 228 3.95 2.58 -15.26
CA MET A 228 3.29 1.85 -16.33
C MET A 228 3.91 2.15 -17.69
N THR A 229 4.21 3.41 -17.99
CA THR A 229 4.87 3.81 -19.24
C THR A 229 6.31 3.28 -19.32
N ASP A 230 7.05 3.27 -18.20
CA ASP A 230 8.39 2.66 -18.09
C ASP A 230 8.35 1.13 -18.24
N TRP A 231 7.22 0.50 -17.88
CA TRP A 231 7.03 -0.93 -18.01
C TRP A 231 6.64 -1.32 -19.44
N ASP A 232 5.63 -0.66 -19.99
CA ASP A 232 5.17 -0.81 -21.37
C ASP A 232 4.79 0.56 -21.96
N PRO A 233 5.58 1.10 -22.91
CA PRO A 233 5.33 2.41 -23.50
C PRO A 233 4.00 2.53 -24.26
N SER A 234 3.32 1.41 -24.57
CA SER A 234 1.99 1.44 -25.21
C SER A 234 0.85 1.79 -24.23
N LEU A 235 1.12 1.76 -22.92
CA LEU A 235 0.15 2.16 -21.91
C LEU A 235 0.24 3.68 -21.72
N GLU A 236 -0.66 4.41 -22.38
CA GLU A 236 -0.74 5.88 -22.25
C GLU A 236 -1.05 6.29 -20.80
N SER A 237 -0.63 7.51 -20.43
CA SER A 237 -0.98 8.09 -19.14
C SER A 237 -2.49 8.38 -19.08
N VAL A 238 -3.15 7.89 -18.04
CA VAL A 238 -4.59 8.07 -17.85
C VAL A 238 -4.84 9.54 -17.46
N PRO A 239 -5.67 10.30 -18.17
CA PRO A 239 -6.03 11.65 -17.75
C PRO A 239 -6.80 11.62 -16.42
N GLY A 240 -6.44 12.55 -15.52
CA GLY A 240 -6.91 12.63 -14.13
C GLY A 240 -8.39 12.93 -13.95
#